data_AF-A0A517SJF7-F1
#
_entry.id   AF-A0A517SJF7-F1
#
_cell.length_a   1.000
_cell.length_b   1.000
_cell.length_c   1.000
_cell.angle_alpha   90.00
_cell.angle_beta   90.00
_cell.angle_gamma   90.00
#
_symmetry.space_group_name_H-M   'P 1'
#
loop_
_entity.id
_entity.type
_entity.pdbx_description
1 polymer ?
#
loop_
_entity_poly.entity_id
_entity_poly.type
_entity_poly.pdbx_seq_one_letter_code
_entity_poly.pdbx_strand_id
1 'polypeptide(L)'
;MSLVADAPAAAPSPGDGPALPFSMQMFAEEASSPWTASAFRTIATRLDQGASWTEAVQSAGRQLPQFLRGVFAVAERSGSIEQVIGEYFAGTRRTRRAKRQVLVALLYPAFLLLACLVLLTGVFLFVVPPFREMFNDFGVELPWMTKLMISMSMIVTKGWPWLVVGLVFMFATLVAMLLFTKLPLAAPLVRVMQAIPIVGTASQLAGASEFCTLLGMLVKARIPLPDALRLTAGGLQDANLRQGCHRLADHVERGESPAYAASILPHFRPRLVQLLRHTEHERSFGEILRSHGELFGIQAEAQSGIAIVWMQPFLLVFVGILGGFVVICLFMPLIKLLNELS
;
A
#
# COMPACT_ATOMS: atom_id res chain seq x y z
N MET A 1 1.02 -25.53 52.59
CA MET A 1 1.23 -25.34 51.13
C MET A 1 -0.12 -25.56 50.46
N SER A 2 -0.95 -24.53 50.48
CA SER A 2 -2.36 -24.57 50.08
C SER A 2 -2.48 -24.51 48.56
N LEU A 3 -2.92 -25.62 47.96
CA LEU A 3 -3.44 -25.71 46.61
C LEU A 3 -4.77 -24.95 46.55
N VAL A 4 -4.75 -23.74 46.00
CA VAL A 4 -5.96 -23.04 45.54
C VAL A 4 -6.08 -23.32 44.05
N ALA A 5 -7.16 -23.99 43.69
CA ALA A 5 -7.54 -24.30 42.33
C ALA A 5 -7.86 -23.02 41.56
N ASP A 6 -7.15 -22.81 40.45
CA ASP A 6 -7.56 -21.86 39.41
C ASP A 6 -8.80 -22.44 38.71
N ALA A 7 -9.96 -21.85 39.00
CA ALA A 7 -11.18 -22.09 38.25
C ALA A 7 -11.05 -21.40 36.88
N PRO A 8 -11.30 -22.10 35.75
CA PRO A 8 -11.29 -21.44 34.45
C PRO A 8 -12.45 -20.43 34.39
N ALA A 9 -12.12 -19.19 34.02
CA ALA A 9 -13.06 -18.12 33.77
C ALA A 9 -14.21 -18.60 32.87
N ALA A 10 -15.44 -18.39 33.32
CA ALA A 10 -16.65 -18.78 32.61
C ALA A 10 -16.67 -18.19 31.20
N ALA A 11 -16.80 -19.06 30.20
CA ALA A 11 -17.00 -18.65 28.81
C ALA A 11 -18.35 -17.90 28.70
N PRO A 12 -18.42 -16.78 27.95
CA PRO A 12 -19.66 -16.04 27.77
C PRO A 12 -20.72 -16.85 27.01
N SER A 13 -21.98 -16.70 27.44
CA SER A 13 -23.17 -17.37 26.93
C SER A 13 -23.46 -17.05 25.45
N PRO A 14 -24.06 -17.98 24.68
CA PRO A 14 -24.31 -17.81 23.26
C PRO A 14 -25.57 -16.96 23.04
N GLY A 15 -25.42 -15.67 22.71
CA GLY A 15 -26.55 -14.80 22.37
C GLY A 15 -26.22 -13.33 22.22
N ASP A 16 -25.25 -12.83 22.98
CA ASP A 16 -24.70 -11.48 22.81
C ASP A 16 -23.44 -11.55 21.95
N GLY A 17 -23.18 -10.52 21.15
CA GLY A 17 -21.88 -10.36 20.51
C GLY A 17 -20.74 -10.45 21.53
N PRO A 18 -19.48 -10.58 21.08
CA PRO A 18 -18.35 -10.54 22.00
C PRO A 18 -18.50 -9.35 22.96
N ALA A 19 -18.20 -9.54 24.24
CA ALA A 19 -18.26 -8.44 25.21
C ALA A 19 -17.50 -7.23 24.64
N LEU A 20 -18.10 -6.03 24.70
CA LEU A 20 -17.53 -4.81 24.12
C LEU A 20 -16.04 -4.57 24.46
N PRO A 21 -15.53 -4.93 25.66
CA PRO A 21 -14.09 -4.94 25.93
C PRO A 21 -13.26 -5.85 25.02
N PHE A 22 -13.74 -7.07 24.75
CA PHE A 22 -13.07 -8.04 23.87
C PHE A 22 -13.00 -7.52 22.42
N SER A 23 -14.07 -6.93 21.90
CA SER A 23 -14.05 -6.35 20.56
C SER A 23 -13.04 -5.19 20.46
N MET A 24 -12.90 -4.37 21.50
CA MET A 24 -11.85 -3.35 21.57
C MET A 24 -10.43 -3.94 21.60
N GLN A 25 -10.19 -5.07 22.29
CA GLN A 25 -8.90 -5.76 22.24
C GLN A 25 -8.57 -6.27 20.83
N MET A 26 -9.55 -6.87 20.15
CA MET A 26 -9.39 -7.30 18.75
C MET A 26 -9.06 -6.12 17.83
N PHE A 27 -9.75 -4.99 17.99
CA PHE A 27 -9.45 -3.77 17.24
C PHE A 27 -8.05 -3.19 17.56
N ALA A 28 -7.55 -3.38 18.78
CA ALA A 28 -6.19 -2.98 19.14
C ALA A 28 -5.12 -3.76 18.36
N GLU A 29 -5.34 -5.06 18.13
CA GLU A 29 -4.42 -5.90 17.35
C GLU A 29 -4.37 -5.48 15.87
N GLU A 30 -5.48 -4.95 15.35
CA GLU A 30 -5.60 -4.54 13.96
C GLU A 30 -5.15 -3.09 13.69
N ALA A 31 -4.96 -2.30 14.75
CA ALA A 31 -4.64 -0.89 14.66
C ALA A 31 -3.35 -0.61 13.86
N SER A 32 -3.39 0.41 13.01
CA SER A 32 -2.28 0.80 12.12
C SER A 32 -1.11 1.37 12.90
N SER A 33 -1.37 2.09 13.99
CA SER A 33 -0.36 2.74 14.81
C SER A 33 -0.29 2.11 16.21
N PRO A 34 0.91 1.93 16.79
CA PRO A 34 1.04 1.50 18.18
C PRO A 34 0.34 2.45 19.16
N TRP A 35 0.27 3.75 18.83
CA TRP A 35 -0.51 4.73 19.61
C TRP A 35 -2.01 4.43 19.57
N THR A 36 -2.55 4.10 18.40
CA THR A 36 -3.96 3.71 18.26
C THR A 36 -4.24 2.37 18.92
N ALA A 37 -3.33 1.39 18.82
CA ALA A 37 -3.44 0.11 19.53
C ALA A 37 -3.48 0.32 21.05
N SER A 38 -2.61 1.20 21.58
CA SER A 38 -2.62 1.60 22.98
C SER A 38 -3.97 2.21 23.39
N ALA A 39 -4.50 3.13 22.58
CA ALA A 39 -5.79 3.75 22.84
C ALA A 39 -6.94 2.72 22.96
N PHE A 40 -7.02 1.76 22.03
CA PHE A 40 -8.02 0.69 22.09
C PHE A 40 -7.85 -0.23 23.30
N ARG A 41 -6.61 -0.56 23.68
CA ARG A 41 -6.34 -1.33 24.92
C ARG A 41 -6.77 -0.56 26.16
N THR A 42 -6.45 0.72 26.25
CA THR A 42 -6.90 1.58 27.36
C THR A 42 -8.41 1.62 27.47
N ILE A 43 -9.12 1.75 26.34
CA ILE A 43 -10.58 1.71 26.30
C ILE A 43 -11.10 0.35 26.77
N ALA A 44 -10.55 -0.76 26.26
CA ALA A 44 -10.93 -2.10 26.68
C ALA A 44 -10.79 -2.29 28.20
N THR A 45 -9.63 -1.92 28.76
CA THR A 45 -9.37 -2.03 30.20
C THR A 45 -10.32 -1.18 31.04
N ARG A 46 -10.69 0.02 30.58
CA ARG A 46 -11.65 0.89 31.29
C ARG A 46 -13.07 0.33 31.26
N LEU A 47 -13.47 -0.26 30.14
CA LEU A 47 -14.77 -0.92 30.03
C LEU A 47 -14.84 -2.18 30.89
N ASP A 48 -13.75 -2.97 30.95
CA ASP A 48 -13.64 -4.10 31.89
C ASP A 48 -13.75 -3.66 33.36
N GLN A 49 -13.29 -2.44 33.68
CA GLN A 49 -13.42 -1.83 35.00
C GLN A 49 -14.82 -1.23 35.27
N GLY A 50 -15.76 -1.36 34.33
CA GLY A 50 -17.14 -0.86 34.47
C GLY A 50 -17.30 0.64 34.17
N ALA A 51 -16.30 1.29 33.57
CA ALA A 51 -16.44 2.69 33.15
C ALA A 51 -17.45 2.83 32.00
N SER A 52 -18.11 3.98 31.91
CA SER A 52 -18.97 4.29 30.78
C SER A 52 -18.16 4.44 29.48
N TRP A 53 -18.80 4.26 28.33
CA TRP A 53 -18.15 4.43 27.02
C TRP A 53 -17.47 5.81 26.89
N THR A 54 -18.17 6.86 27.30
CA THR A 54 -17.67 8.23 27.24
C THR A 54 -16.40 8.42 28.09
N GLU A 55 -16.37 7.87 29.31
CA GLU A 55 -15.20 7.91 30.20
C GLU A 55 -14.03 7.10 29.63
N ALA A 56 -14.32 5.90 29.11
CA ALA A 56 -13.32 5.04 28.48
C ALA A 56 -12.65 5.75 27.29
N VAL A 57 -13.44 6.36 26.40
CA VAL A 57 -12.94 7.11 25.24
C VAL A 57 -12.15 8.36 25.65
N GLN A 58 -12.62 9.10 26.68
CA GLN A 58 -11.90 10.26 27.20
C GLN A 58 -10.54 9.87 27.80
N SER A 59 -10.45 8.70 28.45
CA SER A 59 -9.21 8.21 29.06
C SER A 59 -8.10 7.91 28.03
N ALA A 60 -8.46 7.56 26.80
CA ALA A 60 -7.51 7.42 25.69
C ALA A 60 -6.93 8.78 25.23
N GLY A 61 -7.64 9.89 25.48
CA GLY A 61 -7.14 11.25 25.31
C GLY A 61 -6.54 11.54 23.92
N ARG A 62 -5.32 12.08 23.90
CA ARG A 62 -4.58 12.38 22.66
C ARG A 62 -4.11 11.13 21.91
N GLN A 63 -4.18 9.93 22.52
CA GLN A 63 -3.78 8.69 21.86
C GLN A 63 -4.72 8.29 20.72
N LEU A 64 -5.95 8.77 20.79
CA LEU A 64 -6.97 8.51 19.80
C LEU A 64 -6.94 9.58 18.68
N PRO A 65 -6.70 9.18 17.41
CA PRO A 65 -6.80 10.05 16.26
C PRO A 65 -8.13 10.82 16.25
N GLN A 66 -8.10 12.07 15.79
CA GLN A 66 -9.27 12.96 15.80
C GLN A 66 -10.46 12.38 15.03
N PHE A 67 -10.20 11.64 13.95
CA PHE A 67 -11.24 10.93 13.22
C PHE A 67 -11.88 9.80 14.03
N LEU A 68 -11.09 8.95 14.70
CA LEU A 68 -11.61 7.87 15.54
C LEU A 68 -12.45 8.41 16.71
N ARG A 69 -12.10 9.59 17.23
CA ARG A 69 -12.96 10.31 18.18
C ARG A 69 -14.33 10.65 17.58
N GLY A 70 -14.38 11.15 16.35
CA GLY A 70 -15.63 11.40 15.63
C GLY A 70 -16.43 10.12 15.37
N VAL A 71 -15.76 9.04 14.96
CA VAL A 71 -16.39 7.72 14.77
C VAL A 71 -16.97 7.18 16.07
N PHE A 72 -16.27 7.32 17.20
CA PHE A 72 -16.76 6.87 18.49
C PHE A 72 -17.94 7.69 19.01
N ALA A 73 -17.95 9.00 18.76
CA ALA A 73 -19.10 9.86 19.07
C ALA A 73 -20.34 9.48 18.25
N VAL A 74 -20.15 9.04 17.00
CA VAL A 74 -21.20 8.48 16.16
C VAL A 74 -21.70 7.15 16.70
N ALA A 75 -20.77 6.25 17.01
CA ALA A 75 -21.03 4.91 17.53
C ALA A 75 -21.85 4.95 18.83
N GLU A 76 -21.52 5.92 19.71
CA GLU A 76 -22.25 6.20 20.95
C GLU A 76 -23.69 6.64 20.67
N ARG A 77 -23.88 7.61 19.77
CA ARG A 77 -25.21 8.13 19.41
C ARG A 77 -26.09 7.12 18.69
N SER A 78 -25.48 6.24 17.89
CA SER A 78 -26.21 5.22 17.14
C SER A 78 -26.48 3.96 17.98
N GLY A 79 -25.88 3.83 19.17
CA GLY A 79 -25.97 2.63 20.01
C GLY A 79 -25.37 1.38 19.36
N SER A 80 -24.52 1.54 18.33
CA SER A 80 -23.98 0.43 17.52
C SER A 80 -22.47 0.54 17.38
N ILE A 81 -21.80 0.57 18.53
CA ILE A 81 -20.36 0.82 18.65
C ILE A 81 -19.55 -0.19 17.84
N GLU A 82 -19.84 -1.48 18.00
CA GLU A 82 -19.07 -2.56 17.36
C GLU A 82 -19.21 -2.54 15.84
N GLN A 83 -20.41 -2.29 15.33
CA GLN A 83 -20.68 -2.26 13.90
C GLN A 83 -19.95 -1.10 13.22
N VAL A 84 -20.03 0.09 13.79
CA VAL A 84 -19.42 1.31 13.25
C VAL A 84 -17.88 1.20 13.24
N ILE A 85 -17.30 0.68 14.33
CA ILE A 85 -15.86 0.47 14.43
C ILE A 85 -15.41 -0.66 13.51
N GLY A 86 -16.16 -1.76 13.44
CA GLY A 86 -15.92 -2.87 12.52
C GLY A 86 -15.91 -2.44 11.07
N GLU A 87 -16.84 -1.57 10.66
CA GLU A 87 -16.89 -0.99 9.31
C GLU A 87 -15.65 -0.12 9.00
N TYR A 88 -15.16 0.66 9.97
CA TYR A 88 -13.91 1.40 9.82
C TYR A 88 -12.70 0.47 9.60
N PHE A 89 -12.58 -0.58 10.42
CA PHE A 89 -11.50 -1.56 10.26
C PHE A 89 -11.63 -2.34 8.95
N ALA A 90 -12.85 -2.64 8.50
CA ALA A 90 -13.09 -3.27 7.19
C ALA A 90 -12.57 -2.39 6.03
N GLY A 91 -12.86 -1.08 6.04
CA GLY A 91 -12.32 -0.13 5.07
C GLY A 91 -10.78 -0.10 5.10
N THR A 92 -10.21 0.02 6.30
CA THR A 92 -8.74 0.04 6.48
C THR A 92 -8.08 -1.27 6.00
N ARG A 93 -8.71 -2.43 6.24
CA ARG A 93 -8.22 -3.73 5.78
C ARG A 93 -8.13 -3.80 4.26
N ARG A 94 -9.13 -3.31 3.53
CA ARG A 94 -9.13 -3.29 2.05
C ARG A 94 -7.92 -2.51 1.52
N THR A 95 -7.70 -1.31 2.05
CA THR A 95 -6.54 -0.48 1.67
C THR A 95 -5.21 -1.16 1.99
N ARG A 96 -5.08 -1.79 3.17
CA ARG A 96 -3.86 -2.53 3.54
C ARG A 96 -3.66 -3.77 2.68
N ARG A 97 -4.73 -4.50 2.35
CA ARG A 97 -4.68 -5.69 1.51
C ARG A 97 -4.20 -5.34 0.12
N ALA A 98 -4.74 -4.29 -0.50
CA ALA A 98 -4.30 -3.80 -1.80
C ALA A 98 -2.80 -3.42 -1.77
N LYS A 99 -2.37 -2.63 -0.78
CA LYS A 99 -0.95 -2.27 -0.62
C LYS A 99 -0.04 -3.48 -0.41
N ARG A 100 -0.44 -4.42 0.46
CA ARG A 100 0.32 -5.63 0.75
C ARG A 100 0.39 -6.54 -0.47
N GLN A 101 -0.69 -6.66 -1.24
CA GLN A 101 -0.72 -7.47 -2.45
C GLN A 101 0.27 -6.93 -3.50
N VAL A 102 0.33 -5.61 -3.67
CA VAL A 102 1.35 -4.96 -4.53
C VAL A 102 2.76 -5.21 -4.01
N LEU A 103 3.00 -5.01 -2.70
CA LEU A 103 4.33 -5.25 -2.10
C LEU A 103 4.78 -6.70 -2.24
N VAL A 104 3.90 -7.67 -1.95
CA VAL A 104 4.22 -9.10 -2.07
C VAL A 104 4.50 -9.47 -3.52
N ALA A 105 3.77 -8.89 -4.46
CA ALA A 105 4.00 -9.14 -5.88
C ALA A 105 5.31 -8.57 -6.42
N LEU A 106 5.89 -7.54 -5.78
CA LEU A 106 7.22 -7.03 -6.11
C LEU A 106 8.36 -7.94 -5.67
N LEU A 107 8.10 -8.89 -4.76
CA LEU A 107 9.12 -9.83 -4.30
C LEU A 107 9.60 -10.76 -5.41
N TYR A 108 8.68 -11.24 -6.26
CA TYR A 108 9.01 -12.13 -7.38
C TYR A 108 9.92 -11.46 -8.43
N PRO A 109 9.60 -10.26 -8.97
CA PRO A 109 10.51 -9.51 -9.82
C PRO A 109 11.85 -9.21 -9.16
N ALA A 110 11.85 -8.82 -7.89
CA ALA A 110 13.09 -8.53 -7.18
C ALA A 110 14.01 -9.76 -7.11
N PHE A 111 13.45 -10.94 -6.82
CA PHE A 111 14.19 -12.20 -6.81
C PHE A 111 14.71 -12.57 -8.20
N LEU A 112 13.91 -12.43 -9.25
CA LEU A 112 14.33 -12.78 -10.61
C LEU A 112 15.41 -11.81 -11.13
N LEU A 113 15.28 -10.51 -10.87
CA LEU A 113 16.30 -9.51 -11.20
C LEU A 113 17.60 -9.77 -10.43
N LEU A 114 17.51 -10.13 -9.15
CA LEU A 114 18.65 -10.54 -8.34
C LEU A 114 19.37 -11.73 -8.97
N ALA A 115 18.63 -12.80 -9.31
CA ALA A 115 19.21 -13.98 -9.97
C ALA A 115 19.84 -13.64 -11.33
N CYS A 116 19.17 -12.82 -12.13
CA CYS A 116 19.66 -12.37 -13.43
C CYS A 116 20.96 -11.57 -13.28
N LEU A 117 21.04 -10.65 -12.31
CA LEU A 117 22.23 -9.85 -12.08
C LEU A 117 23.41 -10.68 -11.57
N VAL A 118 23.16 -11.64 -10.67
CA VAL A 118 24.17 -12.60 -10.21
C VAL A 118 24.73 -13.38 -11.38
N LEU A 119 23.86 -13.91 -12.25
CA LEU A 119 24.26 -14.65 -13.44
C LEU A 119 25.05 -13.77 -14.42
N LEU A 120 24.58 -12.55 -14.71
CA LEU A 120 25.26 -11.60 -15.60
C LEU A 120 26.65 -11.22 -15.05
N THR A 121 26.74 -10.98 -13.75
CA THR A 121 28.01 -10.68 -13.07
C THR A 121 28.98 -11.86 -13.18
N GLY A 122 28.48 -13.09 -13.01
CA GLY A 122 29.27 -14.30 -13.25
C GLY A 122 29.80 -14.40 -14.68
N VAL A 123 28.96 -14.12 -15.69
CA VAL A 123 29.40 -14.08 -17.10
C VAL A 123 30.49 -13.02 -17.29
N PHE A 124 30.34 -11.81 -16.75
CA PHE A 124 31.33 -10.75 -16.89
C PHE A 124 32.65 -11.02 -16.16
N LEU A 125 32.61 -11.71 -15.02
CA LEU A 125 33.81 -12.06 -14.25
C LEU A 125 34.55 -13.27 -14.79
N PHE A 126 33.84 -14.30 -15.26
CA PHE A 126 34.44 -15.60 -15.60
C PHE A 126 34.47 -15.89 -17.10
N VAL A 127 33.48 -15.42 -17.87
CA VAL A 127 33.33 -15.77 -19.29
C VAL A 127 33.91 -14.69 -20.20
N VAL A 128 33.68 -13.41 -19.90
CA VAL A 128 34.17 -12.31 -20.76
C VAL A 128 35.70 -12.18 -20.80
N PRO A 129 36.47 -12.36 -19.71
CA PRO A 129 37.92 -12.16 -19.76
C PRO A 129 38.65 -13.13 -20.71
N PRO A 130 38.39 -14.46 -20.68
CA PRO A 130 38.99 -15.38 -21.65
C PRO A 130 38.68 -15.02 -23.11
N PHE A 131 37.44 -14.59 -23.39
CA PHE A 131 37.05 -14.14 -24.72
C PHE A 131 37.81 -12.87 -25.13
N ARG A 132 38.00 -11.92 -24.21
CA ARG A 132 38.77 -10.70 -24.47
C ARG A 132 40.23 -11.01 -24.81
N GLU A 133 40.88 -11.89 -24.06
CA GLU A 133 42.26 -12.31 -24.32
C GLU A 133 42.37 -12.96 -25.70
N MET A 134 41.49 -13.95 -25.96
CA MET A 134 41.40 -14.59 -27.27
C MET A 134 41.26 -13.58 -28.40
N PHE A 135 40.35 -12.61 -28.31
CA PHE A 135 40.14 -11.62 -29.38
C PHE A 135 41.31 -10.66 -29.56
N ASN A 136 42.03 -10.31 -28.49
CA ASN A 136 43.24 -9.50 -28.60
C ASN A 136 44.34 -10.24 -29.36
N ASP A 137 44.47 -11.56 -29.16
CA ASP A 137 45.49 -12.38 -29.83
C ASP A 137 45.26 -12.50 -31.34
N PHE A 138 44.00 -12.47 -31.79
CA PHE A 138 43.66 -12.49 -33.22
C PHE A 138 43.82 -11.14 -33.92
N GLY A 139 43.97 -10.02 -33.20
CA GLY A 139 44.21 -8.69 -33.80
C GLY A 139 43.07 -8.14 -34.67
N VAL A 140 41.88 -8.73 -34.61
CA VAL A 140 40.72 -8.36 -35.45
C VAL A 140 39.89 -7.24 -34.81
N GLU A 141 39.32 -6.36 -35.63
CA GLU A 141 38.42 -5.31 -35.15
C GLU A 141 37.13 -5.89 -34.55
N LEU A 142 37.05 -5.82 -33.21
CA LEU A 142 35.86 -6.20 -32.46
C LEU A 142 34.62 -5.40 -32.90
N PRO A 143 33.46 -6.06 -33.11
CA PRO A 143 32.18 -5.39 -33.34
C PRO A 143 31.84 -4.39 -32.23
N TRP A 144 31.11 -3.33 -32.59
CA TRP A 144 30.72 -2.28 -31.64
C TRP A 144 29.94 -2.82 -30.43
N MET A 145 29.09 -3.83 -30.64
CA MET A 145 28.34 -4.49 -29.56
C MET A 145 29.27 -5.17 -28.54
N THR A 146 30.31 -5.86 -29.01
CA THR A 146 31.30 -6.52 -28.15
C THR A 146 32.19 -5.51 -27.43
N LYS A 147 32.58 -4.40 -28.09
CA LYS A 147 33.31 -3.28 -27.44
C LYS A 147 32.50 -2.65 -26.31
N LEU A 148 31.19 -2.45 -26.51
CA LEU A 148 30.28 -1.97 -25.47
C LEU A 148 30.20 -2.94 -24.30
N MET A 149 30.08 -4.25 -24.58
CA MET A 149 30.05 -5.29 -23.54
C MET A 149 31.34 -5.34 -22.72
N ILE A 150 32.51 -5.28 -23.35
CA ILE A 150 33.81 -5.25 -22.65
C ILE A 150 33.95 -3.98 -21.79
N SER A 151 33.47 -2.84 -22.28
CA SER A 151 33.47 -1.59 -21.52
C SER A 151 32.57 -1.69 -20.27
N MET A 152 31.38 -2.28 -20.41
CA MET A 152 30.48 -2.54 -19.29
C MET A 152 31.06 -3.57 -18.31
N SER A 153 31.74 -4.60 -18.81
CA SER A 153 32.38 -5.62 -17.96
C SER A 153 33.49 -5.02 -17.10
N MET A 154 34.23 -4.01 -17.59
CA MET A 154 35.25 -3.29 -16.81
C MET A 154 34.66 -2.49 -15.65
N ILE A 155 33.49 -1.88 -15.84
CA ILE A 155 32.77 -1.16 -14.78
C ILE A 155 32.29 -2.15 -13.72
N VAL A 156 31.73 -3.28 -14.16
CA VAL A 156 31.22 -4.32 -13.26
C VAL A 156 32.36 -5.02 -12.51
N THR A 157 33.44 -5.41 -13.17
CA THR A 157 34.63 -6.04 -12.53
C THR A 157 35.30 -5.14 -11.50
N LYS A 158 35.31 -3.82 -11.70
CA LYS A 158 35.87 -2.88 -10.70
C LYS A 158 34.88 -2.53 -9.59
N GLY A 159 33.58 -2.59 -9.86
CA GLY A 159 32.50 -2.20 -8.95
C GLY A 159 31.70 -3.35 -8.34
N TRP A 160 32.02 -4.62 -8.63
CA TRP A 160 31.20 -5.77 -8.23
C TRP A 160 30.91 -5.87 -6.73
N PRO A 161 31.84 -5.54 -5.80
CA PRO A 161 31.54 -5.62 -4.37
C PRO A 161 30.48 -4.59 -3.97
N TRP A 162 30.52 -3.39 -4.57
CA TRP A 162 29.55 -2.32 -4.33
C TRP A 162 28.20 -2.63 -4.98
N LEU A 163 28.19 -3.28 -6.13
CA LEU A 163 26.98 -3.79 -6.78
C LEU A 163 26.27 -4.83 -5.92
N VAL A 164 27.01 -5.79 -5.37
CA VAL A 164 26.47 -6.83 -4.47
C VAL A 164 25.96 -6.20 -3.17
N VAL A 165 26.72 -5.29 -2.55
CA VAL A 165 26.30 -4.59 -1.32
C VAL A 165 25.04 -3.75 -1.56
N GLY A 166 24.97 -2.99 -2.66
CA GLY A 166 23.80 -2.20 -3.01
C GLY A 166 22.56 -3.05 -3.25
N LEU A 167 22.74 -4.23 -3.85
CA LEU A 167 21.65 -5.15 -4.16
C LEU A 167 21.14 -5.90 -2.92
N VAL A 168 22.03 -6.35 -2.04
CA VAL A 168 21.68 -6.92 -0.73
C VAL A 168 20.96 -5.87 0.10
N PHE A 169 21.43 -4.62 0.09
CA PHE A 169 20.76 -3.52 0.78
C PHE A 169 19.37 -3.23 0.20
N MET A 170 19.21 -3.24 -1.13
CA MET A 170 17.91 -3.08 -1.80
C MET A 170 16.94 -4.22 -1.45
N PHE A 171 17.42 -5.46 -1.46
CA PHE A 171 16.60 -6.63 -1.12
C PHE A 171 16.22 -6.64 0.36
N ALA A 172 17.17 -6.33 1.26
CA ALA A 172 16.93 -6.22 2.68
C ALA A 172 15.93 -5.10 3.01
N THR A 173 16.00 -3.95 2.31
CA THR A 173 15.02 -2.87 2.49
C THR A 173 13.64 -3.24 1.95
N LEU A 174 13.54 -3.96 0.83
CA LEU A 174 12.26 -4.47 0.31
C LEU A 174 11.61 -5.48 1.29
N VAL A 175 12.39 -6.43 1.80
CA VAL A 175 11.93 -7.41 2.79
C VAL A 175 11.58 -6.74 4.11
N ALA A 176 12.37 -5.76 4.55
CA ALA A 176 12.06 -4.96 5.73
C ALA A 176 10.77 -4.15 5.55
N MET A 177 10.45 -3.62 4.36
CA MET A 177 9.16 -2.98 4.10
C MET A 177 7.97 -3.95 4.14
N LEU A 178 8.18 -5.18 3.67
CA LEU A 178 7.18 -6.25 3.69
C LEU A 178 6.88 -6.73 5.12
N LEU A 179 7.90 -6.90 5.95
CA LEU A 179 7.76 -7.32 7.35
C LEU A 179 7.36 -6.15 8.26
N PHE A 180 7.91 -4.96 8.01
CA PHE A 180 7.74 -3.78 8.83
C PHE A 180 7.10 -2.65 8.02
N THR A 181 5.78 -2.74 7.85
CA THR A 181 4.93 -1.67 7.29
C THR A 181 4.97 -0.35 8.08
N LYS A 182 5.75 -0.27 9.17
CA LYS A 182 5.83 0.87 10.10
C LYS A 182 7.17 1.62 10.09
N LEU A 183 8.12 1.31 9.19
CA LEU A 183 9.38 2.05 9.15
C LEU A 183 9.24 3.45 8.50
N PRO A 184 9.81 4.52 9.09
CA PRO A 184 9.78 5.89 8.53
C PRO A 184 10.53 6.05 7.20
N LEU A 185 11.41 5.09 6.86
CA LEU A 185 12.11 5.02 5.57
C LEU A 185 11.19 4.69 4.37
N ALA A 186 9.94 4.30 4.62
CA ALA A 186 8.97 4.02 3.56
C ALA A 186 8.39 5.29 2.91
N ALA A 187 8.45 6.47 3.55
CA ALA A 187 7.81 7.68 3.04
C ALA A 187 8.30 8.16 1.65
N PRO A 188 9.62 8.23 1.35
CA PRO A 188 10.10 8.60 0.02
C PRO A 188 9.85 7.50 -1.02
N LEU A 189 9.98 6.23 -0.64
CA LEU A 189 9.74 5.10 -1.55
C LEU A 189 8.26 4.92 -1.89
N VAL A 190 7.35 5.16 -0.94
CA VAL A 190 5.90 5.18 -1.18
C VAL A 190 5.55 6.25 -2.21
N ARG A 191 6.24 7.41 -2.18
CA ARG A 191 6.05 8.48 -3.15
C ARG A 191 6.54 8.08 -4.56
N VAL A 192 7.65 7.34 -4.65
CA VAL A 192 8.16 6.77 -5.92
C VAL A 192 7.24 5.66 -6.44
N MET A 193 6.76 4.77 -5.56
CA MET A 193 5.79 3.73 -5.93
C MET A 193 4.47 4.31 -6.39
N GLN A 194 4.00 5.41 -5.79
CA GLN A 194 2.80 6.14 -6.22
C GLN A 194 2.96 6.82 -7.58
N ALA A 195 4.19 7.03 -8.07
CA ALA A 195 4.46 7.54 -9.41
C ALA A 195 4.32 6.46 -10.50
N ILE A 196 4.32 5.18 -10.13
CA ILE A 196 4.01 4.09 -11.08
C ILE A 196 2.52 4.20 -11.42
N PRO A 197 2.14 4.45 -12.70
CA PRO A 197 0.76 4.78 -13.08
C PRO A 197 -0.26 3.77 -12.56
N ILE A 198 0.10 2.48 -12.55
CA ILE A 198 -0.77 1.38 -12.17
C ILE A 198 -0.97 1.31 -10.63
N VAL A 199 0.09 1.59 -9.86
CA VAL A 199 0.01 1.66 -8.39
C VAL A 199 -0.71 2.93 -7.95
N GLY A 200 -0.48 4.03 -8.66
CA GLY A 200 -1.15 5.31 -8.44
C GLY A 200 -2.66 5.21 -8.63
N THR A 201 -3.13 4.57 -9.71
CA THR A 201 -4.58 4.39 -9.94
C THR A 201 -5.23 3.49 -8.92
N ALA A 202 -4.58 2.38 -8.53
CA ALA A 202 -5.08 1.50 -7.46
C ALA A 202 -5.15 2.22 -6.10
N SER A 203 -4.12 3.01 -5.76
CA SER A 203 -4.10 3.81 -4.54
C SER A 203 -5.22 4.86 -4.50
N GLN A 204 -5.54 5.46 -5.64
CA GLN A 204 -6.60 6.46 -5.72
C GLN A 204 -8.00 5.83 -5.63
N LEU A 205 -8.20 4.65 -6.25
CA LEU A 205 -9.44 3.89 -6.09
C LEU A 205 -9.63 3.45 -4.62
N ALA A 206 -8.55 3.03 -3.96
CA ALA A 206 -8.58 2.73 -2.53
C ALA A 206 -8.90 3.98 -1.68
N GLY A 207 -8.31 5.13 -2.01
CA GLY A 207 -8.62 6.41 -1.36
C GLY A 207 -10.08 6.84 -1.56
N ALA A 208 -10.62 6.68 -2.77
CA ALA A 208 -12.03 6.95 -3.07
C ALA A 208 -12.97 6.00 -2.32
N SER A 209 -12.60 4.71 -2.20
CA SER A 209 -13.31 3.71 -1.40
C SER A 209 -13.38 4.13 0.08
N GLU A 210 -12.24 4.48 0.67
CA GLU A 210 -12.13 4.94 2.06
C GLU A 210 -12.96 6.23 2.27
N PHE A 211 -12.85 7.22 1.37
CA PHE A 211 -13.65 8.44 1.41
C PHE A 211 -15.15 8.14 1.44
N CYS A 212 -15.64 7.34 0.49
CA CYS A 212 -17.06 7.07 0.35
C CYS A 212 -17.60 6.24 1.54
N THR A 213 -16.85 5.24 2.01
CA THR A 213 -17.22 4.44 3.18
C THR A 213 -17.30 5.29 4.44
N LEU A 214 -16.27 6.12 4.70
CA LEU A 214 -16.24 6.95 5.91
C LEU A 214 -17.29 8.05 5.86
N LEU A 215 -17.37 8.80 4.75
CA LEU A 215 -18.36 9.86 4.62
C LEU A 215 -19.79 9.30 4.65
N GLY A 216 -20.05 8.17 3.98
CA GLY A 216 -21.34 7.51 3.99
C GLY A 216 -21.79 7.10 5.40
N MET A 217 -20.87 6.57 6.20
CA MET A 217 -21.11 6.22 7.61
C MET A 217 -21.48 7.45 8.45
N LEU A 218 -20.72 8.55 8.34
CA LEU A 218 -20.95 9.77 9.11
C LEU A 218 -22.25 10.47 8.71
N VAL A 219 -22.58 10.49 7.41
CA VAL A 219 -23.84 11.07 6.92
C VAL A 219 -25.05 10.21 7.32
N LYS A 220 -24.92 8.87 7.29
CA LYS A 220 -25.96 7.97 7.80
C LYS A 220 -26.23 8.19 9.29
N ALA A 221 -25.18 8.51 10.06
CA ALA A 221 -25.29 8.92 11.46
C ALA A 221 -25.83 10.34 11.68
N ARG A 222 -26.27 11.01 10.61
CA ARG A 222 -26.85 12.36 10.63
C ARG A 222 -25.91 13.45 11.16
N ILE A 223 -24.60 13.26 10.97
CA ILE A 223 -23.64 14.35 11.17
C ILE A 223 -23.81 15.37 10.03
N PRO A 224 -23.82 16.69 10.33
CA PRO A 224 -23.77 17.72 9.31
C PRO A 224 -22.64 17.50 8.30
N LEU A 225 -22.92 17.68 7.01
CA LEU A 225 -21.98 17.35 5.94
C LEU A 225 -20.59 18.02 6.07
N PRO A 226 -20.48 19.31 6.46
CA PRO A 226 -19.17 19.95 6.69
C PRO A 226 -18.35 19.25 7.78
N ASP A 227 -18.97 18.90 8.91
CA ASP A 227 -18.33 18.20 10.02
C ASP A 227 -17.95 16.78 9.61
N ALA A 228 -18.84 16.10 8.88
CA ALA A 228 -18.59 14.77 8.36
C ALA A 228 -17.35 14.76 7.45
N LEU A 229 -17.21 15.75 6.55
CA LEU A 229 -16.04 15.90 5.68
C LEU A 229 -14.74 16.16 6.45
N ARG A 230 -14.78 17.03 7.47
CA ARG A 230 -13.62 17.32 8.35
C ARG A 230 -13.19 16.07 9.13
N LEU A 231 -14.15 15.29 9.62
CA LEU A 231 -13.87 14.02 10.28
C LEU A 231 -13.27 13.02 9.28
N THR A 232 -13.93 12.78 8.14
CA THR A 232 -13.43 11.88 7.08
C THR A 232 -11.98 12.19 6.69
N ALA A 233 -11.60 13.46 6.60
CA ALA A 233 -10.22 13.87 6.32
C ALA A 233 -9.20 13.24 7.29
N GLY A 234 -9.51 13.17 8.58
CA GLY A 234 -8.64 12.55 9.59
C GLY A 234 -8.52 11.02 9.48
N GLY A 235 -9.45 10.36 8.79
CA GLY A 235 -9.46 8.91 8.57
C GLY A 235 -8.79 8.47 7.27
N LEU A 236 -8.69 9.37 6.29
CA LEU A 236 -8.11 9.08 4.98
C LEU A 236 -6.60 8.86 5.05
N GLN A 237 -6.11 7.79 4.42
CA GLN A 237 -4.66 7.56 4.25
C GLN A 237 -4.06 8.41 3.13
N ASP A 238 -4.83 8.71 2.09
CA ASP A 238 -4.40 9.54 0.97
C ASP A 238 -4.28 11.02 1.41
N ALA A 239 -3.06 11.54 1.40
CA ALA A 239 -2.79 12.92 1.81
C ALA A 239 -3.42 13.96 0.86
N ASN A 240 -3.51 13.65 -0.44
CA ASN A 240 -4.11 14.54 -1.43
C ASN A 240 -5.63 14.65 -1.19
N LEU A 241 -6.28 13.50 -1.00
CA LEU A 241 -7.72 13.45 -0.74
C LEU A 241 -8.07 14.02 0.64
N ARG A 242 -7.19 13.86 1.64
CA ARG A 242 -7.31 14.49 2.96
C ARG A 242 -7.36 16.01 2.87
N GLN A 243 -6.44 16.63 2.12
CA GLN A 243 -6.47 18.07 1.88
C GLN A 243 -7.72 18.48 1.09
N GLY A 244 -8.13 17.66 0.12
CA GLY A 244 -9.38 17.83 -0.61
C GLY A 244 -10.61 17.88 0.29
N CYS A 245 -10.71 16.99 1.28
CA CYS A 245 -11.84 16.95 2.21
C CYS A 245 -11.93 18.19 3.10
N HIS A 246 -10.81 18.70 3.61
CA HIS A 246 -10.81 19.95 4.37
C HIS A 246 -11.31 21.12 3.53
N ARG A 247 -10.79 21.27 2.31
CA ARG A 247 -11.23 22.33 1.41
C ARG A 247 -12.69 22.17 1.01
N LEU A 248 -13.14 20.95 0.76
CA LEU A 248 -14.53 20.67 0.41
C LEU A 248 -15.46 21.05 1.57
N ALA A 249 -15.08 20.73 2.81
CA ALA A 249 -15.84 21.13 3.99
C ALA A 249 -16.02 22.65 4.07
N ASP A 250 -14.94 23.42 3.83
CA ASP A 250 -14.99 24.89 3.87
C ASP A 250 -15.91 25.49 2.79
N HIS A 251 -16.05 24.86 1.62
CA HIS A 251 -16.97 25.34 0.56
C HIS A 251 -18.42 24.97 0.88
N VAL A 252 -18.67 23.76 1.35
CA VAL A 252 -20.01 23.30 1.74
C VAL A 252 -20.55 24.11 2.93
N GLU A 253 -19.67 24.51 3.87
CA GLU A 253 -20.03 25.38 5.00
C GLU A 253 -20.46 26.78 4.55
N ARG A 254 -19.99 27.26 3.39
CA ARG A 254 -20.44 28.51 2.75
C ARG A 254 -21.74 28.35 1.95
N GLY A 255 -22.33 27.15 1.94
CA GLY A 255 -23.55 26.85 1.20
C GLY A 255 -23.33 26.48 -0.27
N GLU A 256 -22.09 26.23 -0.69
CA GLU A 256 -21.81 25.75 -2.05
C GLU A 256 -22.18 24.26 -2.19
N SER A 257 -22.64 23.87 -3.38
CA SER A 257 -22.93 22.48 -3.72
C SER A 257 -21.66 21.61 -3.56
N PRO A 258 -21.70 20.50 -2.80
CA PRO A 258 -20.60 19.56 -2.68
C PRO A 258 -20.08 19.05 -4.03
N ALA A 259 -20.96 18.78 -4.99
CA ALA A 259 -20.54 18.32 -6.30
C ALA A 259 -19.82 19.41 -7.11
N TYR A 260 -20.29 20.66 -7.01
CA TYR A 260 -19.64 21.80 -7.62
C TYR A 260 -18.27 22.07 -7.01
N ALA A 261 -18.19 22.15 -5.68
CA ALA A 261 -16.96 22.36 -4.95
C ALA A 261 -15.94 21.24 -5.20
N ALA A 262 -16.38 19.98 -5.30
CA ALA A 262 -15.51 18.87 -5.67
C ALA A 262 -14.98 18.98 -7.11
N SER A 263 -15.75 19.56 -8.03
CA SER A 263 -15.35 19.70 -9.45
C SER A 263 -14.24 20.73 -9.70
N ILE A 264 -14.15 21.76 -8.85
CA ILE A 264 -13.14 22.81 -8.94
C ILE A 264 -11.85 22.47 -8.17
N LEU A 265 -11.89 21.44 -7.31
CA LEU A 265 -10.75 21.00 -6.53
C LEU A 265 -9.95 19.93 -7.31
N PRO A 266 -8.63 20.10 -7.50
CA PRO A 266 -7.80 19.14 -8.25
C PRO A 266 -7.64 17.78 -7.53
N HIS A 267 -8.11 17.72 -6.28
CA HIS A 267 -8.01 16.56 -5.39
C HIS A 267 -9.03 15.47 -5.73
N PHE A 268 -10.15 15.84 -6.35
CA PHE A 268 -11.24 14.91 -6.67
C PHE A 268 -11.22 14.53 -8.15
N ARG A 269 -11.25 13.22 -8.42
CA ARG A 269 -11.30 12.68 -9.77
C ARG A 269 -12.72 12.81 -10.36
N PRO A 270 -12.86 12.87 -11.70
CA PRO A 270 -14.16 13.03 -12.37
C PRO A 270 -15.22 12.00 -11.95
N ARG A 271 -14.84 10.74 -11.71
CA ARG A 271 -15.76 9.68 -11.25
C ARG A 271 -16.36 9.98 -9.87
N LEU A 272 -15.56 10.48 -8.94
CA LEU A 272 -16.01 10.81 -7.59
C LEU A 272 -16.88 12.07 -7.60
N VAL A 273 -16.53 13.06 -8.42
CA VAL A 273 -17.35 14.26 -8.66
C VAL A 273 -18.72 13.89 -9.25
N GLN A 274 -18.76 12.98 -10.24
CA GLN A 274 -20.01 12.49 -10.82
C GLN A 274 -20.88 11.77 -9.80
N LEU A 275 -20.28 10.93 -8.94
CA LEU A 275 -20.99 10.28 -7.84
C LEU A 275 -21.63 11.32 -6.91
N LEU A 276 -20.85 12.29 -6.42
CA LEU A 276 -21.37 13.35 -5.56
C LEU A 276 -22.50 14.13 -6.23
N ARG A 277 -22.36 14.45 -7.53
CA ARG A 277 -23.40 15.15 -8.29
C ARG A 277 -24.71 14.37 -8.36
N HIS A 278 -24.62 13.05 -8.52
CA HIS A 278 -25.80 12.19 -8.58
C HIS A 278 -26.44 12.01 -7.21
N THR A 279 -25.64 11.94 -6.14
CA THR A 279 -26.14 11.64 -4.81
C THR A 279 -26.58 12.85 -4.01
N GLU A 280 -26.10 14.06 -4.30
CA GLU A 280 -26.32 15.26 -3.47
C GLU A 280 -27.78 15.55 -3.10
N HIS A 281 -28.72 15.18 -3.97
CA HIS A 281 -30.16 15.39 -3.77
C HIS A 281 -30.92 14.12 -3.33
N GLU A 282 -30.22 12.98 -3.25
CA GLU A 282 -30.79 11.70 -2.86
C GLU A 282 -30.97 11.62 -1.34
N ARG A 283 -32.14 11.17 -0.91
CA ARG A 283 -32.41 10.94 0.53
C ARG A 283 -31.51 9.85 1.12
N SER A 284 -30.98 8.97 0.27
CA SER A 284 -30.10 7.86 0.60
C SER A 284 -28.61 8.16 0.35
N PHE A 285 -28.20 9.44 0.34
CA PHE A 285 -26.80 9.87 0.11
C PHE A 285 -25.75 8.97 0.76
N GLY A 286 -25.90 8.69 2.07
CA GLY A 286 -24.95 7.86 2.81
C GLY A 286 -24.88 6.40 2.35
N GLU A 287 -26.00 5.83 1.91
CA GLU A 287 -26.08 4.44 1.44
C GLU A 287 -25.52 4.28 0.04
N ILE A 288 -25.81 5.24 -0.86
CA ILE A 288 -25.24 5.24 -2.22
C ILE A 288 -23.72 5.42 -2.17
N LEU A 289 -23.23 6.32 -1.31
CA LEU A 289 -21.79 6.48 -1.07
C LEU A 289 -21.18 5.16 -0.57
N ARG A 290 -21.82 4.49 0.38
CA ARG A 290 -21.30 3.23 0.92
C ARG A 290 -21.18 2.15 -0.16
N SER A 291 -22.23 1.95 -0.97
CA SER A 291 -22.24 0.98 -2.07
C SER A 291 -21.15 1.29 -3.10
N HIS A 292 -20.98 2.56 -3.48
CA HIS A 292 -19.90 2.95 -4.40
C HIS A 292 -18.52 2.85 -3.77
N GLY A 293 -18.41 3.04 -2.45
CA GLY A 293 -17.18 2.76 -1.70
C GLY A 293 -16.75 1.30 -1.83
N GLU A 294 -17.69 0.36 -1.77
CA GLU A 294 -17.40 -1.07 -1.98
C GLU A 294 -16.94 -1.34 -3.43
N LEU A 295 -17.64 -0.76 -4.41
CA LEU A 295 -17.27 -0.88 -5.82
C LEU A 295 -15.87 -0.34 -6.12
N PHE A 296 -15.52 0.83 -5.58
CA PHE A 296 -14.17 1.38 -5.71
C PHE A 296 -13.11 0.48 -5.04
N GLY A 297 -13.45 -0.14 -3.92
CA GLY A 297 -12.57 -1.10 -3.25
C GLY A 297 -12.30 -2.34 -4.11
N ILE A 298 -13.35 -2.92 -4.69
CA ILE A 298 -13.25 -4.06 -5.62
C ILE A 298 -12.42 -3.68 -6.85
N GLN A 299 -12.63 -2.49 -7.42
CA GLN A 299 -11.84 -2.00 -8.56
C GLN A 299 -10.37 -1.79 -8.19
N ALA A 300 -10.07 -1.31 -6.98
CA ALA A 300 -8.70 -1.13 -6.50
C ALA A 300 -7.96 -2.48 -6.38
N GLU A 301 -8.64 -3.51 -5.86
CA GLU A 301 -8.10 -4.87 -5.78
C GLU A 301 -7.86 -5.45 -7.18
N ALA A 302 -8.83 -5.30 -8.09
CA ALA A 302 -8.71 -5.78 -9.47
C ALA A 302 -7.56 -5.10 -10.22
N GLN A 303 -7.42 -3.78 -10.14
CA GLN A 303 -6.31 -3.07 -10.77
C GLN A 303 -4.96 -3.47 -10.19
N SER A 304 -4.88 -3.67 -8.87
CA SER A 304 -3.67 -4.17 -8.23
C SER A 304 -3.29 -5.54 -8.78
N GLY A 305 -4.26 -6.44 -8.96
CA GLY A 305 -4.06 -7.76 -9.56
C GLY A 305 -3.57 -7.70 -11.01
N ILE A 306 -4.20 -6.85 -11.85
CA ILE A 306 -3.82 -6.69 -13.25
C ILE A 306 -2.38 -6.20 -13.37
N ALA A 307 -1.97 -5.21 -12.57
CA ALA A 307 -0.59 -4.70 -12.55
C ALA A 307 0.45 -5.82 -12.43
N ILE A 308 0.15 -6.78 -11.56
CA ILE A 308 1.04 -7.89 -11.21
C ILE A 308 1.15 -8.88 -12.38
N VAL A 309 0.02 -9.19 -13.02
CA VAL A 309 -0.02 -10.12 -14.16
C VAL A 309 0.76 -9.56 -15.34
N TRP A 310 0.63 -8.27 -15.64
CA TRP A 310 1.35 -7.65 -16.76
C TRP A 310 2.86 -7.51 -16.49
N MET A 311 3.28 -7.36 -15.23
CA MET A 311 4.70 -7.24 -14.89
C MET A 311 5.51 -8.50 -15.25
N GLN A 312 4.90 -9.69 -15.19
CA GLN A 312 5.57 -10.96 -15.50
C GLN A 312 6.06 -11.08 -16.97
N PRO A 313 5.23 -10.89 -18.01
CA PRO A 313 5.68 -10.99 -19.40
C PRO A 313 6.71 -9.92 -19.75
N PHE A 314 6.57 -8.68 -19.26
CA PHE A 314 7.60 -7.64 -19.45
C PHE A 314 8.94 -8.06 -18.87
N LEU A 315 8.93 -8.65 -17.67
CA LEU A 315 10.15 -9.13 -17.02
C LEU A 315 10.78 -10.29 -17.78
N LEU A 316 9.98 -11.26 -18.26
CA LEU A 316 10.47 -12.38 -19.05
C LEU A 316 11.10 -11.90 -20.36
N VAL A 317 10.44 -10.98 -21.07
CA VAL A 317 10.96 -10.38 -22.30
C VAL A 317 12.24 -9.61 -22.02
N PHE A 318 12.29 -8.82 -20.94
CA PHE A 318 13.49 -8.08 -20.54
C PHE A 318 14.67 -9.01 -20.26
N VAL A 319 14.47 -10.05 -19.45
CA VAL A 319 15.51 -11.05 -19.15
C VAL A 319 15.94 -11.80 -20.42
N GLY A 320 15.00 -12.15 -21.29
CA GLY A 320 15.28 -12.80 -22.57
C GLY A 320 16.12 -11.92 -23.51
N ILE A 321 15.77 -10.65 -23.65
CA ILE A 321 16.54 -9.68 -24.44
C ILE A 321 17.94 -9.51 -23.85
N LEU A 322 18.06 -9.37 -22.53
CA LEU A 322 19.34 -9.19 -21.86
C LEU A 322 20.24 -10.44 -22.03
N GLY A 323 19.70 -11.64 -21.84
CA GLY A 323 20.42 -12.89 -22.07
C GLY A 323 20.81 -13.08 -23.53
N GLY A 324 19.88 -12.81 -24.46
CA GLY A 324 20.14 -12.86 -25.90
C GLY A 324 21.23 -11.88 -26.32
N PHE A 325 21.23 -10.66 -25.78
CA PHE A 325 22.26 -9.66 -26.02
C PHE A 325 23.65 -10.18 -25.61
N VAL A 326 23.77 -10.81 -24.44
CA VAL A 326 25.03 -11.42 -23.98
C VAL A 326 25.50 -12.52 -24.93
N VAL A 327 24.61 -13.44 -25.32
CA VAL A 327 24.95 -14.53 -26.24
C VAL A 327 25.41 -13.98 -27.59
N ILE A 328 24.69 -13.02 -28.17
CA ILE A 328 25.05 -12.41 -29.46
C ILE A 328 26.41 -11.72 -29.35
N CYS A 329 26.69 -10.98 -28.27
CA CYS A 329 27.96 -10.28 -28.10
C CYS A 329 29.16 -11.22 -27.98
N LEU A 330 28.98 -12.43 -27.42
CA LEU A 330 30.02 -13.45 -27.29
C LEU A 330 30.21 -14.25 -28.59
N PHE A 331 29.13 -14.58 -29.30
CA PHE A 331 29.18 -15.45 -30.49
C PHE A 331 29.46 -14.68 -31.80
N MET A 332 29.01 -13.42 -31.93
CA MET A 332 29.22 -12.66 -33.17
C MET A 332 30.70 -12.55 -33.58
N PRO A 333 31.65 -12.24 -32.68
CA PRO A 333 33.05 -12.15 -33.07
C PRO A 333 33.66 -13.52 -33.40
N LEU A 334 33.19 -14.60 -32.75
CA LEU A 334 33.61 -15.97 -33.09
C LEU A 334 33.23 -16.32 -34.53
N ILE A 335 32.02 -15.95 -34.96
CA ILE A 335 31.56 -16.15 -36.35
C ILE A 335 32.41 -15.33 -37.33
N LYS A 336 32.77 -14.10 -36.98
CA LYS A 336 33.67 -13.27 -37.81
C LYS A 336 35.05 -13.90 -37.97
N LEU A 337 35.64 -14.39 -36.89
CA LEU A 337 36.93 -15.08 -36.94
C LEU A 337 36.86 -16.34 -37.81
N LEU A 338 35.80 -17.14 -37.70
CA LEU A 338 35.60 -18.32 -38.54
C LEU A 338 35.51 -17.96 -40.02
N ASN A 339 34.78 -16.89 -40.38
CA ASN A 339 34.66 -16.43 -41.76
C ASN A 339 35.95 -15.81 -42.32
N GLU A 340 36.81 -15.21 -41.48
CA GLU A 340 38.11 -14.69 -41.92
C GLU A 340 39.17 -15.79 -42.07
N LEU A 341 38.98 -16.95 -41.41
CA LEU A 341 39.87 -18.11 -41.45
C LEU A 341 39.45 -19.17 -42.49
N SER A 342 38.22 -19.10 -43.02
CA SER A 342 37.69 -19.98 -44.08
C SER A 342 37.87 -19.38 -45.46
#